data_AF-A0A345WJT7-F1
#
_entry.id   AF-A0A345WJT7-F1
#
_cell.length_a   1.000
_cell.length_b   1.000
_cell.length_c   1.000
_cell.angle_alpha   90.00
_cell.angle_beta   90.00
_cell.angle_gamma   90.00
#
_symmetry.space_group_name_H-M   'P 1'
#
loop_
_entity.id
_entity.type
_entity.pdbx_description
1 polymer ?
#
loop_
_entity_poly.entity_id
_entity_poly.type
_entity_poly.pdbx_seq_one_letter_code
_entity_poly.pdbx_strand_id
1 'polypeptide(L)'
;MFKWLFYYWLNPTDTPAIESKLNLWAYINIRIFKIKVTSQIVYYILGLNNIYMKKLKIFYKNLSFELFYLKLLNYLVLLIILFSLVIFL
;
A
#
# COMPACT_ATOMS: atom_id res chain seq x y z
N MET A 1 10.87 18.44 10.30
CA MET A 1 12.33 18.20 10.37
C MET A 1 12.84 17.24 9.28
N PHE A 2 12.20 16.10 9.03
CA PHE A 2 12.66 15.11 8.02
C PHE A 2 12.53 15.52 6.54
N LYS A 3 11.75 16.56 6.20
CA LYS A 3 11.48 16.96 4.81
C LYS A 3 12.75 17.39 4.07
N TRP A 4 13.63 18.16 4.73
CA TRP A 4 14.92 18.57 4.16
C TRP A 4 15.86 17.38 3.93
N LEU A 5 15.93 16.44 4.89
CA LEU A 5 16.67 15.19 4.72
C LEU A 5 16.17 14.43 3.49
N PHE A 6 14.84 14.33 3.33
CA PHE A 6 14.24 13.66 2.17
C PHE A 6 14.63 14.32 0.85
N TYR A 7 14.59 15.66 0.78
CA TYR A 7 15.06 16.42 -0.39
C TYR A 7 16.56 16.22 -0.64
N TYR A 8 17.37 16.15 0.41
CA TYR A 8 18.80 15.88 0.29
C TYR A 8 19.06 14.49 -0.32
N TRP A 9 18.41 13.43 0.17
CA TRP A 9 18.57 12.07 -0.35
C TRP A 9 18.02 11.88 -1.78
N LEU A 10 16.97 12.62 -2.14
CA LEU A 10 16.39 12.58 -3.48
C LEU A 10 17.18 13.37 -4.53
N ASN A 11 18.02 14.32 -4.12
CA ASN A 11 18.78 15.12 -5.07
C ASN A 11 19.95 14.30 -5.67
N PRO A 12 19.95 13.97 -6.97
CA PRO A 12 20.98 13.12 -7.57
C PRO A 12 22.29 13.88 -7.87
N THR A 13 22.26 15.20 -7.81
CA THR A 13 23.38 16.10 -8.06
C THR A 13 23.90 16.66 -6.75
N ASP A 14 24.93 16.02 -6.22
CA ASP A 14 25.74 16.59 -5.15
C ASP A 14 26.84 17.43 -5.80
N THR A 15 26.68 18.75 -5.83
CA THR A 15 27.73 19.67 -6.28
C THR A 15 28.71 19.86 -5.13
N PRO A 16 30.00 19.55 -5.30
CA PRO A 16 30.99 19.87 -4.27
C PRO A 16 31.01 21.38 -4.06
N ALA A 17 30.95 21.81 -2.80
CA ALA A 17 31.19 23.21 -2.49
C ALA A 17 32.65 23.53 -2.89
N ILE A 18 32.83 24.68 -3.55
CA ILE A 18 34.11 25.14 -4.14
C ILE A 18 35.26 25.11 -3.12
N GLU A 19 34.95 25.21 -1.83
CA GLU A 19 35.92 25.24 -0.72
C GLU A 19 36.39 23.85 -0.25
N SER A 20 35.70 22.77 -0.62
CA SER A 20 36.04 21.43 -0.15
C SER A 20 36.85 20.65 -1.21
N LYS A 21 38.14 20.42 -0.94
CA LYS A 21 38.93 19.38 -1.63
C LYS A 21 38.45 18.01 -1.17
N LEU A 22 37.25 17.61 -1.61
CA LEU A 22 36.75 16.26 -1.37
C LEU A 22 37.58 15.27 -2.18
N ASN A 23 38.07 14.23 -1.51
CA ASN A 23 38.68 13.09 -2.18
C ASN A 23 37.64 12.47 -3.13
N LEU A 24 37.96 12.43 -4.43
CA LEU A 24 37.13 11.87 -5.50
C LEU A 24 36.59 10.47 -5.13
N TRP A 25 37.42 9.65 -4.48
CA TRP A 25 37.04 8.31 -4.07
C TRP A 25 35.94 8.31 -2.99
N ALA A 26 36.07 9.18 -2.00
CA ALA A 26 35.05 9.34 -0.96
C ALA A 26 33.73 9.89 -1.55
N TYR A 27 33.83 10.86 -2.47
CA TYR A 27 32.66 11.41 -3.16
C TYR A 27 31.88 10.35 -3.94
N ILE A 28 32.58 9.54 -4.74
CA ILE A 28 31.97 8.45 -5.51
C ILE A 28 31.29 7.44 -4.58
N ASN A 29 31.94 7.06 -3.48
CA ASN A 29 31.39 6.09 -2.53
C ASN A 29 30.15 6.61 -1.81
N ILE A 30 30.15 7.88 -1.37
CA ILE A 30 28.98 8.52 -0.75
C ILE A 30 27.82 8.55 -1.74
N ARG A 31 28.09 8.86 -3.02
CA ARG A 31 27.06 8.89 -4.06
C ARG A 31 26.48 7.50 -4.34
N ILE A 32 27.32 6.48 -4.44
CA ILE A 32 26.87 5.08 -4.61
C ILE A 32 26.03 4.65 -3.40
N PHE A 33 26.47 4.97 -2.19
CA PHE A 33 25.72 4.70 -0.96
C PHE A 33 24.35 5.36 -0.98
N LYS A 34 24.29 6.64 -1.36
CA LYS A 34 23.04 7.41 -1.51
C LYS A 34 22.07 6.76 -2.47
N ILE A 35 22.53 6.38 -3.66
CA ILE A 35 21.70 5.69 -4.66
C ILE A 35 21.13 4.39 -4.09
N LYS A 36 21.95 3.58 -3.41
CA LYS A 36 21.51 2.32 -2.80
C LYS A 36 20.45 2.56 -1.74
N VAL A 37 20.67 3.49 -0.82
CA VAL A 37 19.70 3.84 0.23
C VAL A 37 18.38 4.32 -0.37
N THR A 38 18.42 5.21 -1.37
CA THR A 38 17.21 5.69 -2.05
C THR A 38 16.45 4.57 -2.73
N SER A 39 17.14 3.63 -3.39
CA SER A 39 16.48 2.48 -4.03
C SER A 39 15.75 1.58 -3.03
N GLN A 40 16.34 1.37 -1.84
CA GLN A 40 15.71 0.59 -0.76
C GLN A 40 14.49 1.32 -0.20
N ILE A 41 14.59 2.63 0.05
CA ILE A 41 13.47 3.43 0.54
C ILE A 41 12.31 3.38 -0.47
N VAL A 42 12.57 3.53 -1.76
CA VAL A 42 11.56 3.43 -2.82
C VAL A 42 10.91 2.05 -2.83
N TYR A 43 11.71 0.97 -2.73
CA TYR A 43 11.21 -0.39 -2.65
C TYR A 43 10.25 -0.59 -1.46
N TYR A 44 10.63 -0.09 -0.27
CA TYR A 44 9.77 -0.16 0.92
C TYR A 44 8.46 0.63 0.74
N ILE A 45 8.51 1.84 0.19
CA ILE A 45 7.32 2.66 -0.06
C ILE A 45 6.35 1.96 -1.02
N LEU A 46 6.87 1.41 -2.13
CA LEU A 46 6.06 0.65 -3.08
C LEU A 46 5.49 -0.63 -2.46
N GLY A 47 6.28 -1.31 -1.61
CA GLY A 47 5.82 -2.46 -0.83
C GLY A 47 4.65 -2.13 0.07
N LEU A 48 4.72 -1.01 0.81
CA LEU A 48 3.64 -0.54 1.68
C LEU A 48 2.37 -0.18 0.88
N ASN A 49 2.51 0.50 -0.26
CA ASN A 49 1.36 0.81 -1.13
C ASN A 49 0.67 -0.47 -1.64
N ASN A 50 1.45 -1.49 -2.01
CA ASN A 50 0.89 -2.78 -2.44
C ASN A 50 0.16 -3.50 -1.31
N ILE A 51 0.67 -3.45 -0.07
CA ILE A 51 -0.01 -4.02 1.10
C ILE A 51 -1.33 -3.29 1.36
N TYR A 52 -1.34 -1.96 1.26
CA TYR A 52 -2.55 -1.15 1.41
C TYR A 52 -3.61 -1.52 0.37
N MET A 53 -3.24 -1.65 -0.91
CA MET A 53 -4.14 -2.07 -1.98
C MET A 53 -4.68 -3.49 -1.78
N LYS A 54 -3.84 -4.43 -1.31
CA LYS A 54 -4.28 -5.78 -0.94
C LYS A 54 -5.30 -5.76 0.20
N LYS A 55 -5.08 -4.93 1.22
CA LYS A 55 -6.01 -4.76 2.34
C LYS A 55 -7.37 -4.26 1.85
N LEU A 56 -7.40 -3.21 1.02
CA LEU A 56 -8.64 -2.70 0.40
C LEU A 56 -9.40 -3.79 -0.36
N LYS A 57 -8.71 -4.60 -1.18
CA LYS A 57 -9.34 -5.70 -1.93
C LYS A 57 -10.00 -6.76 -1.03
N ILE A 58 -9.41 -7.06 0.13
CA ILE A 58 -9.98 -8.00 1.12
C ILE A 58 -11.26 -7.43 1.73
N PHE A 59 -11.28 -6.14 2.11
CA PHE A 59 -12.47 -5.50 2.67
C PHE A 59 -13.65 -5.46 1.66
N TYR A 60 -13.38 -5.16 0.40
CA TYR A 60 -14.41 -5.22 -0.65
C TYR A 60 -14.99 -6.63 -0.85
N LYS A 61 -14.16 -7.67 -0.73
CA LYS A 61 -14.64 -9.06 -0.82
C LYS A 61 -15.53 -9.42 0.37
N ASN A 62 -15.21 -8.98 1.57
CA ASN A 62 -16.03 -9.21 2.76
C ASN A 62 -17.41 -8.53 2.64
N LEU A 63 -17.46 -7.27 2.20
CA LEU A 63 -18.73 -6.57 1.92
C LEU A 63 -19.60 -7.31 0.91
N SER A 64 -19.00 -7.84 -0.16
CA SER A 64 -19.75 -8.63 -1.15
C SER A 64 -20.32 -9.93 -0.56
N PHE A 65 -19.61 -10.54 0.38
CA PHE A 65 -20.05 -11.76 1.07
C PHE A 65 -21.19 -11.47 2.07
N GLU A 66 -21.10 -10.39 2.84
CA GLU A 66 -22.17 -9.94 3.74
C GLU A 66 -23.47 -9.63 2.97
N LEU A 67 -23.36 -8.93 1.84
CA LEU A 67 -24.52 -8.63 0.98
C LEU A 67 -25.13 -9.90 0.36
N PHE A 68 -24.30 -10.85 -0.04
CA PHE A 68 -24.77 -12.16 -0.52
C PHE A 68 -25.53 -12.91 0.58
N TYR A 69 -24.97 -12.94 1.79
CA TYR A 69 -25.57 -13.61 2.94
C TYR A 69 -26.94 -13.00 3.31
N LEU A 70 -27.04 -11.67 3.34
CA LEU A 70 -28.31 -10.97 3.58
C LEU A 70 -29.39 -11.31 2.54
N LYS A 71 -29.01 -11.36 1.25
CA LYS A 71 -29.95 -11.77 0.19
C LYS A 71 -30.41 -13.22 0.37
N LEU A 72 -29.49 -14.13 0.70
CA LEU A 72 -29.80 -15.53 0.93
C LEU A 72 -30.76 -15.73 2.11
N LEU A 73 -30.55 -14.98 3.19
CA LEU A 73 -31.41 -15.00 4.38
C LEU A 73 -32.84 -14.55 4.04
N ASN A 74 -33.00 -13.49 3.22
CA ASN A 74 -34.31 -13.04 2.74
C ASN A 74 -35.04 -14.14 1.95
N TYR A 75 -34.33 -14.87 1.08
CA TYR A 75 -34.94 -15.97 0.32
C TYR A 75 -35.35 -17.15 1.21
N LEU A 76 -34.56 -17.48 2.24
CA LEU A 76 -34.93 -18.53 3.20
C LEU A 76 -36.19 -18.16 4.00
N VAL A 77 -36.29 -16.91 4.44
CA VAL A 77 -37.49 -16.42 5.13
C VAL A 77 -38.71 -16.50 4.21
N LEU A 78 -38.57 -16.08 2.95
CA LEU A 78 -39.64 -16.14 1.97
C LEU A 78 -40.07 -17.59 1.68
N LEU A 79 -39.11 -18.51 1.62
CA LEU A 79 -39.38 -19.95 1.44
C LEU A 79 -40.16 -20.51 2.63
N ILE A 80 -39.80 -20.17 3.87
CA ILE A 80 -40.53 -20.61 5.07
C ILE A 80 -41.97 -20.11 5.05
N ILE A 81 -42.19 -18.83 4.68
CA ILE A 81 -43.54 -18.26 4.58
C ILE A 81 -44.37 -19.01 3.54
N LEU A 82 -43.82 -19.24 2.34
CA LEU A 82 -44.50 -20.00 1.29
C LEU A 82 -44.81 -21.43 1.74
N PHE A 83 -43.87 -22.10 2.41
CA PHE A 83 -44.07 -23.46 2.90
C PHE A 83 -45.17 -23.52 3.98
N SER A 84 -45.22 -22.52 4.86
CA SER A 84 -46.28 -22.42 5.88
C SER A 84 -47.66 -22.20 5.25
N LEU A 85 -47.76 -21.40 4.18
CA LEU A 85 -48.99 -21.21 3.43
C LEU A 85 -49.46 -22.51 2.77
N VAL A 86 -48.54 -23.30 2.21
CA VAL A 86 -48.86 -24.60 1.60
C VAL A 86 -49.35 -25.63 2.63
N ILE A 87 -48.81 -25.62 3.85
CA ILE A 87 -49.25 -26.54 4.92
C ILE A 87 -50.67 -26.20 5.43
N PHE A 88 -51.05 -24.92 5.41
CA PHE A 88 -52.35 -24.46 5.90
C PHE A 88 -53.48 -24.48 4.84
N LEU A 89 -53.15 -24.70 3.57
CA LEU A 89 -54.08 -24.84 2.43
C LEU A 89 -54.47 -26.31 2.22
#